data_AF-A0A1C4KYS9-F1
#
_entry.id   AF-A0A1C4KYS9-F1
#
_cell.length_a   1.000
_cell.length_b   1.000
_cell.length_c   1.000
_cell.angle_alpha   90.00
_cell.angle_beta   90.00
_cell.angle_gamma   90.00
#
_symmetry.space_group_name_H-M   'P 1'
#
loop_
_entity.id
_entity.type
_entity.pdbx_description
1 polymer ?
#
loop_
_entity_poly.entity_id
_entity_poly.type
_entity_poly.pdbx_seq_one_letter_code
_entity_poly.pdbx_strand_id
1 'polypeptide(L)'
;RATAPTPDPANHPRTTAPAPDPTTHSRATAPAPVAAPSPARQRLAVAQAALLSALVGGTPVPEGFDRVRVGVQARALAAKRADVVGKVAPELPVILGESYRPAFLGYAHGHPMTGGYRRDALDFAEHLLRAGDVRDAAARGALREWWLERSGPAPRSHRPAARLARATRRVLLGR
;
A
#
# COMPACT_ATOMS: atom_id res chain seq x y z
N ARG A 1 24.39 39.47 -52.73
CA ARG A 1 23.70 40.78 -52.57
C ARG A 1 22.40 40.71 -53.38
N ALA A 2 21.30 41.16 -52.78
CA ALA A 2 19.94 41.33 -53.32
C ALA A 2 19.06 40.06 -53.41
N THR A 3 18.20 39.81 -52.42
CA THR A 3 16.77 40.20 -52.26
C THR A 3 15.80 39.53 -53.22
N ALA A 4 14.93 38.69 -52.64
CA ALA A 4 13.69 38.21 -53.23
C ALA A 4 12.70 39.35 -53.50
N PRO A 5 11.76 39.13 -54.42
CA PRO A 5 10.40 39.60 -54.23
C PRO A 5 9.34 38.53 -54.53
N THR A 6 8.31 38.50 -53.69
CA THR A 6 6.99 37.85 -53.90
C THR A 6 6.09 38.77 -54.74
N PRO A 7 5.18 38.21 -55.57
CA PRO A 7 3.76 38.45 -55.32
C PRO A 7 2.84 37.23 -55.61
N ASP A 8 2.04 36.87 -54.59
CA ASP A 8 0.58 36.57 -54.46
C ASP A 8 -0.33 36.18 -55.68
N PRO A 9 -1.60 35.74 -55.49
CA PRO A 9 -2.01 34.34 -55.63
C PRO A 9 -3.14 34.14 -56.66
N ALA A 10 -3.02 33.12 -57.51
CA ALA A 10 -4.08 32.75 -58.45
C ALA A 10 -5.18 31.90 -57.79
N ASN A 11 -6.23 32.61 -57.37
CA ASN A 11 -7.62 32.20 -57.23
C ASN A 11 -8.01 30.92 -58.02
N HIS A 12 -8.44 29.88 -57.31
CA HIS A 12 -9.17 28.74 -57.88
C HIS A 12 -10.51 28.55 -57.13
N PRO A 13 -11.58 28.19 -57.84
CA PRO A 13 -12.96 28.33 -57.37
C PRO A 13 -13.33 27.37 -56.24
N ARG A 14 -14.11 27.91 -55.29
CA ARG A 14 -14.78 27.20 -54.20
C ARG A 14 -15.72 26.12 -54.73
N THR A 15 -15.38 24.85 -54.51
CA THR A 15 -16.37 23.76 -54.48
C THR A 15 -17.09 23.82 -53.13
N THR A 16 -18.33 24.30 -53.15
CA THR A 16 -19.28 24.18 -52.04
C THR A 16 -19.62 22.71 -51.83
N ALA A 17 -19.08 22.10 -50.79
CA ALA A 17 -19.60 20.85 -50.25
C ALA A 17 -20.90 21.12 -49.47
N PRO A 18 -21.96 20.32 -49.62
CA PRO A 18 -23.18 20.50 -48.85
C PRO A 18 -22.93 20.18 -47.36
N ALA A 19 -23.54 21.00 -46.50
CA ALA A 19 -23.49 20.88 -45.05
C ALA A 19 -24.03 19.51 -44.57
N PRO A 20 -23.46 18.89 -43.52
CA PRO A 20 -24.07 17.74 -42.90
C PRO A 20 -25.27 18.16 -42.05
N ASP A 21 -26.43 17.52 -42.29
CA ASP A 21 -27.62 17.62 -41.45
C ASP A 21 -27.31 17.27 -39.99
N PRO A 22 -27.78 18.05 -38.99
CA PRO A 22 -27.67 17.68 -37.59
C PRO A 22 -28.79 16.70 -37.24
N THR A 23 -28.65 15.44 -37.62
CA THR A 23 -29.57 14.37 -37.18
C THR A 23 -28.89 13.36 -36.26
N THR A 24 -28.96 13.68 -34.97
CA THR A 24 -29.43 12.76 -33.91
C THR A 24 -28.78 11.39 -33.81
N HIS A 25 -27.51 11.29 -33.41
CA HIS A 25 -26.96 10.04 -32.86
C HIS A 25 -26.04 10.29 -31.65
N SER A 26 -26.55 11.00 -30.65
CA SER A 26 -26.01 10.87 -29.29
C SER A 26 -27.15 10.60 -28.33
N ARG A 27 -27.71 9.40 -28.45
CA ARG A 27 -28.39 8.79 -27.31
C ARG A 27 -27.28 8.39 -26.36
N ALA A 28 -26.92 9.31 -25.46
CA ALA A 28 -26.21 8.96 -24.25
C ALA A 28 -26.94 7.75 -23.66
N THR A 29 -26.31 6.58 -23.76
CA THR A 29 -26.79 5.39 -23.07
C THR A 29 -26.64 5.71 -21.59
N ALA A 30 -27.73 6.19 -20.99
CA ALA A 30 -27.90 6.15 -19.56
C ALA A 30 -27.49 4.73 -19.11
N PRO A 31 -26.66 4.57 -18.07
CA PRO A 31 -26.24 3.25 -17.66
C PRO A 31 -27.51 2.44 -17.38
N ALA A 32 -27.74 1.41 -18.20
CA ALA A 32 -28.82 0.47 -17.96
C ALA A 32 -28.67 -0.03 -16.52
N PRO A 33 -29.78 -0.20 -15.77
CA PRO A 33 -29.70 -0.72 -14.42
C PRO A 33 -28.90 -2.03 -14.49
N VAL A 34 -27.77 -2.07 -13.77
CA VAL A 34 -26.86 -3.22 -13.80
C VAL A 34 -27.68 -4.42 -13.36
N ALA A 35 -27.99 -5.31 -14.31
CA ALA A 35 -28.77 -6.50 -14.03
C ALA A 35 -28.13 -7.23 -12.83
N ALA A 36 -28.95 -7.57 -11.83
CA ALA A 36 -28.47 -8.23 -10.63
C ALA A 36 -27.63 -9.47 -11.02
N PRO A 37 -26.48 -9.70 -10.36
CA PRO A 37 -25.64 -10.84 -10.70
C PRO A 37 -26.46 -12.12 -10.56
N SER A 38 -26.24 -13.06 -11.49
CA SER A 38 -26.87 -14.37 -11.38
C SER A 38 -26.57 -14.99 -10.01
N PRO A 39 -27.48 -15.79 -9.44
CA PRO A 39 -27.26 -16.42 -8.13
C PRO A 39 -25.93 -17.18 -8.05
N ALA A 40 -25.47 -17.76 -9.16
CA ALA A 40 -24.16 -18.40 -9.26
C ALA A 40 -22.99 -17.42 -9.12
N ARG A 41 -23.04 -16.27 -9.81
CA ARG A 41 -22.02 -15.21 -9.70
C ARG A 41 -21.99 -14.63 -8.29
N GLN A 42 -23.15 -14.46 -7.65
CA GLN A 42 -23.23 -13.97 -6.28
C GLN A 42 -22.54 -14.93 -5.30
N ARG A 43 -22.81 -16.24 -5.39
CA ARG A 43 -22.14 -17.24 -4.54
C ARG A 43 -20.63 -17.24 -4.73
N LEU A 44 -20.16 -17.13 -5.98
CA LEU A 44 -18.73 -17.04 -6.28
C LEU A 44 -18.10 -15.80 -5.65
N ALA A 45 -18.73 -14.63 -5.80
CA ALA A 45 -18.22 -13.39 -5.24
C ALA A 45 -18.11 -13.46 -3.71
N VAL A 46 -19.10 -14.06 -3.03
CA VAL A 46 -19.06 -14.30 -1.58
C VAL A 46 -17.92 -15.23 -1.20
N ALA A 47 -17.73 -16.34 -1.92
CA ALA A 47 -16.63 -17.27 -1.66
C ALA A 47 -15.25 -16.63 -1.88
N GLN A 48 -15.09 -15.81 -2.92
CA GLN A 48 -13.85 -15.06 -3.19
C GLN A 48 -13.56 -14.04 -2.08
N ALA A 49 -14.57 -13.27 -1.66
CA ALA A 49 -14.42 -12.31 -0.57
C ALA A 49 -14.05 -13.03 0.74
N ALA A 50 -14.70 -14.15 1.05
CA ALA A 50 -14.39 -14.94 2.24
C ALA A 50 -12.97 -15.53 2.20
N LEU A 51 -12.50 -15.99 1.03
CA LEU A 51 -11.13 -16.48 0.87
C LEU A 51 -10.09 -15.37 1.05
N LEU A 52 -10.33 -14.18 0.47
CA LEU A 52 -9.43 -13.04 0.62
C LEU A 52 -9.39 -12.54 2.08
N SER A 53 -10.54 -12.52 2.75
CA SER A 53 -10.64 -12.22 4.17
C SER A 53 -9.87 -13.23 5.03
N ALA A 54 -9.89 -14.52 4.67
CA ALA A 54 -9.12 -15.54 5.39
C ALA A 54 -7.61 -15.36 5.19
N LEU A 55 -7.18 -15.05 3.96
CA LEU A 55 -5.77 -14.86 3.63
C LEU A 55 -5.14 -13.61 4.27
N VAL A 56 -5.90 -12.52 4.36
CA VAL A 56 -5.35 -11.20 4.74
C VAL A 56 -5.84 -10.72 6.10
N GLY A 57 -7.05 -11.10 6.50
CA GLY A 57 -7.68 -10.67 7.75
C GLY A 57 -7.81 -11.76 8.81
N GLY A 58 -7.31 -12.98 8.55
CA GLY A 58 -7.34 -14.06 9.53
C GLY A 58 -8.74 -14.57 9.87
N THR A 59 -9.74 -14.32 9.02
CA THR A 59 -11.07 -14.92 9.19
C THR A 59 -11.02 -16.44 8.98
N PRO A 60 -12.01 -17.20 9.47
CA PRO A 60 -12.08 -18.64 9.22
C PRO A 60 -12.00 -18.97 7.72
N VAL A 61 -11.30 -20.05 7.40
CA VAL A 61 -11.15 -20.53 6.02
C VAL A 61 -12.51 -21.04 5.51
N PRO A 62 -12.99 -20.58 4.33
CA PRO A 62 -14.26 -21.03 3.78
C PRO A 62 -14.28 -22.54 3.49
N GLU A 63 -15.46 -23.13 3.49
CA GLU A 63 -15.65 -24.53 3.12
C GLU A 63 -15.10 -24.84 1.71
N GLY A 64 -14.60 -26.07 1.53
CA GLY A 64 -13.99 -26.50 0.28
C GLY A 64 -12.55 -26.05 0.06
N PHE A 65 -11.99 -25.20 0.95
CA PHE A 65 -10.57 -24.84 0.93
C PHE A 65 -9.77 -25.61 1.98
N ASP A 66 -8.58 -26.02 1.60
CA ASP A 66 -7.61 -26.64 2.49
C ASP A 66 -7.06 -25.59 3.49
N ARG A 67 -7.42 -25.77 4.77
CA ARG A 67 -7.02 -24.87 5.86
C ARG A 67 -5.50 -24.76 6.01
N VAL A 68 -4.77 -25.85 5.82
CA VAL A 68 -3.31 -25.88 5.94
C VAL A 68 -2.68 -25.08 4.81
N ARG A 69 -3.12 -25.32 3.56
CA ARG A 69 -2.60 -24.58 2.39
C ARG A 69 -2.91 -23.09 2.47
N VAL A 70 -4.12 -22.71 2.87
CA VAL A 70 -4.49 -21.29 3.08
C VAL A 70 -3.62 -20.67 4.18
N GLY A 71 -3.37 -21.38 5.28
CA GLY A 71 -2.48 -20.92 6.34
C GLY A 71 -1.03 -20.69 5.89
N VAL A 72 -0.50 -21.55 5.01
CA VAL A 72 0.83 -21.36 4.40
C VAL A 72 0.86 -20.09 3.55
N GLN A 73 -0.16 -19.86 2.72
CA GLN A 73 -0.24 -18.68 1.87
C GLN A 73 -0.38 -17.39 2.69
N ALA A 74 -1.24 -17.39 3.72
CA ALA A 74 -1.39 -16.25 4.62
C ALA A 74 -0.05 -15.89 5.30
N ARG A 75 0.69 -16.89 5.77
CA ARG A 75 2.04 -16.68 6.35
C ARG A 75 3.04 -16.13 5.33
N ALA A 76 3.02 -16.62 4.09
CA ALA A 76 3.89 -16.12 3.03
C ALA A 76 3.58 -14.65 2.68
N LEU A 77 2.30 -14.29 2.61
CA LEU A 77 1.87 -12.89 2.41
C LEU A 77 2.29 -11.99 3.57
N ALA A 78 2.11 -12.43 4.81
CA ALA A 78 2.57 -11.70 5.99
C ALA A 78 4.10 -11.51 6.00
N ALA A 79 4.86 -12.54 5.65
CA ALA A 79 6.32 -12.46 5.54
C ALA A 79 6.76 -11.48 4.45
N LYS A 80 6.09 -11.50 3.30
CA LYS A 80 6.33 -10.53 2.23
C LYS A 80 6.03 -9.10 2.69
N ARG A 81 4.95 -8.91 3.44
CA ARG A 81 4.58 -7.60 3.98
C ARG A 81 5.62 -7.10 4.98
N ALA A 82 6.14 -7.98 5.84
CA ALA A 82 7.28 -7.68 6.72
C ALA A 82 8.51 -7.22 5.92
N ASP A 83 8.84 -7.89 4.80
CA ASP A 83 9.98 -7.48 3.96
C ASP A 83 9.79 -6.08 3.36
N VAL A 84 8.59 -5.76 2.91
CA VAL A 84 8.29 -4.44 2.31
C VAL A 84 8.28 -3.36 3.40
N VAL A 85 7.68 -3.63 4.56
CA VAL A 85 7.70 -2.71 5.70
C VAL A 85 9.13 -2.47 6.18
N GLY A 86 9.95 -3.51 6.29
CA GLY A 86 11.37 -3.37 6.65
C GLY A 86 12.17 -2.53 5.64
N LYS A 87 11.73 -2.44 4.38
CA LYS A 87 12.32 -1.54 3.39
C LYS A 87 11.83 -0.10 3.52
N VAL A 88 10.55 0.09 3.85
CA VAL A 88 9.91 1.41 3.98
C VAL A 88 10.25 2.07 5.32
N ALA A 89 10.48 1.27 6.37
CA ALA A 89 10.81 1.67 7.73
C ALA A 89 12.01 0.84 8.24
N PRO A 90 13.22 1.06 7.68
CA PRO A 90 14.40 0.26 7.97
C PRO A 90 14.88 0.36 9.43
N GLU A 91 14.43 1.37 10.18
CA GLU A 91 14.74 1.48 11.61
C GLU A 91 14.01 0.43 12.45
N LEU A 92 12.85 -0.09 12.00
CA LEU A 92 12.07 -1.07 12.77
C LEU A 92 12.82 -2.41 12.96
N PRO A 93 13.37 -3.05 11.90
CA PRO A 93 14.23 -4.21 12.08
C PRO A 93 15.46 -3.94 12.96
N VAL A 94 16.02 -2.72 12.91
CA VAL A 94 17.19 -2.36 13.73
C VAL A 94 16.82 -2.23 15.21
N ILE A 95 15.66 -1.62 15.51
CA ILE A 95 15.17 -1.44 16.87
C ILE A 95 14.75 -2.78 17.49
N LEU A 96 14.06 -3.63 16.72
CA LEU A 96 13.45 -4.87 17.21
C LEU A 96 14.37 -6.09 17.07
N GLY A 97 15.41 -6.00 16.25
CA GLY A 97 16.35 -7.09 15.97
C GLY A 97 15.65 -8.37 15.50
N GLU A 98 16.08 -9.51 16.04
CA GLU A 98 15.52 -10.83 15.72
C GLU A 98 14.03 -10.96 16.07
N SER A 99 13.51 -10.12 16.97
CA SER A 99 12.08 -10.12 17.32
C SER A 99 11.20 -9.46 16.27
N TYR A 100 11.78 -8.73 15.29
CA TYR A 100 11.03 -8.02 14.26
C TYR A 100 10.11 -8.95 13.46
N ARG A 101 10.67 -10.02 12.86
CA ARG A 101 9.89 -10.90 11.98
C ARG A 101 8.78 -11.65 12.73
N PRO A 102 9.05 -12.34 13.86
CA PRO A 102 7.99 -13.02 14.62
C PRO A 102 6.89 -12.07 15.08
N ALA A 103 7.25 -10.89 15.58
CA ALA A 103 6.29 -9.88 16.02
C ALA A 103 5.43 -9.38 14.86
N PHE A 104 6.02 -9.12 13.70
CA PHE A 104 5.27 -8.66 12.52
C PHE A 104 4.32 -9.73 12.01
N LEU A 105 4.72 -11.01 12.00
CA LEU A 105 3.85 -12.11 11.58
C LEU A 105 2.64 -12.27 12.53
N GLY A 106 2.86 -12.12 13.84
CA GLY A 106 1.79 -12.12 14.83
C GLY A 106 0.82 -10.96 14.63
N TYR A 107 1.35 -9.74 14.46
CA TYR A 107 0.56 -8.55 14.14
C TYR A 107 -0.23 -8.72 12.84
N ALA A 108 0.40 -9.17 11.77
CA ALA A 108 -0.24 -9.26 10.46
C ALA A 108 -1.44 -10.22 10.45
N HIS A 109 -1.46 -11.19 11.38
CA HIS A 109 -2.61 -12.04 11.62
C HIS A 109 -3.74 -11.23 12.29
N GLY A 110 -4.82 -10.98 11.55
CA GLY A 110 -5.97 -10.21 12.04
C GLY A 110 -5.92 -8.70 11.76
N HIS A 111 -4.84 -8.19 11.15
CA HIS A 111 -4.69 -6.78 10.80
C HIS A 111 -4.47 -6.63 9.28
N PRO A 112 -5.56 -6.54 8.48
CA PRO A 112 -5.48 -6.18 7.06
C PRO A 112 -4.81 -4.82 6.85
N MET A 113 -3.98 -4.70 5.82
CA MET A 113 -3.38 -3.42 5.44
C MET A 113 -4.38 -2.53 4.70
N THR A 114 -4.76 -1.39 5.29
CA THR A 114 -5.77 -0.48 4.72
C THR A 114 -5.21 0.86 4.22
N GLY A 115 -4.03 1.27 4.68
CA GLY A 115 -3.45 2.60 4.41
C GLY A 115 -2.07 2.60 3.73
N GLY A 116 -1.67 1.48 3.12
CA GLY A 116 -0.34 1.31 2.51
C GLY A 116 0.80 1.10 3.52
N TYR A 117 2.01 0.84 3.02
CA TYR A 117 3.11 0.31 3.83
C TYR A 117 3.67 1.26 4.90
N ARG A 118 3.66 2.58 4.67
CA ARG A 118 4.08 3.54 5.71
C ARG A 118 3.10 3.55 6.87
N ARG A 119 1.81 3.47 6.58
CA ARG A 119 0.76 3.40 7.60
C ARG A 119 0.81 2.06 8.34
N ASP A 120 0.98 0.96 7.62
CA ASP A 120 1.16 -0.39 8.20
C ASP A 120 2.34 -0.44 9.18
N ALA A 121 3.45 0.24 8.86
CA ALA A 121 4.59 0.37 9.77
C ALA A 121 4.25 1.12 11.07
N LEU A 122 3.45 2.20 10.98
CA LEU A 122 3.00 2.97 12.14
C LEU A 122 2.00 2.19 13.00
N ASP A 123 1.04 1.53 12.36
CA ASP A 123 0.02 0.73 13.04
C ASP A 123 0.66 -0.51 13.71
N PHE A 124 1.66 -1.14 13.09
CA PHE A 124 2.45 -2.21 13.70
C PHE A 124 3.20 -1.73 14.95
N ALA A 125 3.92 -0.61 14.85
CA ALA A 125 4.64 -0.05 16.00
C ALA A 125 3.67 0.35 17.13
N GLU A 126 2.51 0.92 16.79
CA GLU A 126 1.46 1.22 17.76
C GLU A 126 0.94 -0.04 18.45
N HIS A 127 0.66 -1.10 17.69
CA HIS A 127 0.21 -2.39 18.20
C HIS A 127 1.19 -2.94 19.25
N LEU A 128 2.50 -2.97 18.94
CA LEU A 128 3.52 -3.42 19.89
C LEU A 128 3.63 -2.55 21.15
N LEU A 129 3.48 -1.23 20.99
CA LEU A 129 3.51 -0.30 22.12
C LEU A 129 2.32 -0.52 23.06
N ARG A 130 1.12 -0.78 22.50
CA ARG A 130 -0.11 -1.07 23.24
C ARG A 130 -0.12 -2.45 23.90
N ALA A 131 0.30 -3.49 23.18
CA ALA A 131 0.32 -4.86 23.67
C ALA A 131 1.39 -5.09 24.74
N GLY A 132 2.48 -4.31 24.73
CA GLY A 132 3.56 -4.47 25.69
C GLY A 132 4.58 -5.55 25.30
N ASP A 133 4.49 -6.09 24.09
CA ASP A 133 5.25 -7.26 23.64
C ASP A 133 6.77 -7.03 23.50
N VAL A 134 7.21 -5.77 23.53
CA VAL A 134 8.63 -5.42 23.50
C VAL A 134 9.22 -5.53 24.90
N ARG A 135 9.85 -6.68 25.18
CA ARG A 135 10.45 -7.01 26.49
C ARG A 135 11.66 -6.14 26.85
N ASP A 136 12.47 -5.75 25.86
CA ASP A 136 13.61 -4.87 26.08
C ASP A 136 13.15 -3.42 26.24
N ALA A 137 13.37 -2.84 27.42
CA ALA A 137 13.01 -1.46 27.74
C ALA A 137 13.70 -0.44 26.81
N ALA A 138 14.94 -0.70 26.37
CA ALA A 138 15.67 0.17 25.47
C ALA A 138 15.03 0.15 24.06
N ALA A 139 14.74 -1.04 23.53
CA ALA A 139 14.03 -1.20 22.27
C ALA A 139 12.63 -0.55 22.32
N ARG A 140 11.90 -0.72 23.44
CA ARG A 140 10.58 -0.10 23.65
C ARG A 140 10.65 1.42 23.65
N GLY A 141 11.69 2.01 24.28
CA GLY A 141 11.94 3.45 24.26
C GLY A 141 12.22 3.97 22.85
N ALA A 142 13.12 3.31 22.12
CA ALA A 142 13.46 3.66 20.74
C ALA A 142 12.26 3.53 19.79
N LEU A 143 11.44 2.47 19.94
CA LEU A 143 10.22 2.28 19.16
C LEU A 143 9.20 3.40 19.42
N ARG A 144 9.04 3.82 20.68
CA ARG A 144 8.16 4.93 21.06
C ARG A 144 8.61 6.25 20.44
N GLU A 145 9.90 6.55 20.50
CA GLU A 145 10.49 7.74 19.87
C GLU A 145 10.25 7.74 18.35
N TRP A 146 10.56 6.61 17.68
CA TRP A 146 10.33 6.44 16.25
C TRP A 146 8.87 6.66 15.84
N TRP A 147 7.93 6.12 16.63
CA TRP A 147 6.50 6.26 16.37
C TRP A 147 6.04 7.72 16.56
N LEU A 148 6.43 8.38 17.66
CA LEU A 148 6.06 9.76 17.96
C LEU A 148 6.59 10.77 16.94
N GLU A 149 7.76 10.50 16.35
CA GLU A 149 8.35 11.33 15.29
C GLU A 149 7.49 11.31 14.00
N ARG A 150 6.82 10.18 13.71
CA ARG A 150 6.12 9.93 12.43
C ARG A 150 4.59 9.92 12.53
N SER A 151 4.01 9.83 13.74
CA SER A 151 2.55 9.76 13.96
C SER A 151 1.85 11.12 14.11
N GLY A 152 2.60 12.21 14.27
CA GLY A 152 2.05 13.56 14.53
C GLY A 152 1.82 14.44 13.28
N PRO A 153 0.99 15.51 13.38
CA PRO A 153 0.74 16.46 12.28
C PRO A 153 1.92 17.37 11.93
N ALA A 154 2.95 17.43 12.78
CA ALA A 154 4.16 18.22 12.58
C ALA A 154 5.38 17.45 13.11
N PRO A 155 6.52 17.46 12.42
CA PRO A 155 7.75 16.83 12.91
C PRO A 155 8.16 17.48 14.23
N ARG A 156 8.28 16.69 15.31
CA ARG A 156 8.87 17.19 16.55
C ARG A 156 10.36 17.39 16.30
N SER A 157 10.79 18.65 16.24
CA SER A 157 12.19 19.03 16.11
C SER A 157 12.97 18.62 17.36
N HIS A 158 13.46 17.39 17.39
CA HIS A 158 14.45 16.95 18.37
C HIS A 158 15.68 16.37 17.66
N ARG A 159 16.61 17.29 17.36
CA ARG A 159 18.06 17.07 17.13
C ARG A 159 18.46 16.08 16.02
N PRO A 160 18.85 16.55 14.82
CA PRO A 160 19.20 15.71 13.67
C PRO A 160 20.49 14.88 13.80
N ALA A 161 21.22 14.92 14.93
CA ALA A 161 22.54 14.31 15.07
C ALA A 161 22.57 12.95 15.81
N ALA A 162 21.47 12.48 16.43
CA ALA A 162 21.46 11.19 17.13
C ALA A 162 21.43 9.98 16.17
N ARG A 163 21.11 10.20 14.89
CA ARG A 163 20.91 9.16 13.87
C ARG A 163 22.19 8.53 13.31
N LEU A 164 23.38 8.91 13.77
CA LEU A 164 24.64 8.29 13.34
C LEU A 164 25.46 7.67 14.49
N ALA A 165 25.13 7.94 15.76
CA ALA A 165 26.01 7.59 16.89
C ALA A 165 25.78 6.21 17.53
N ARG A 166 24.71 5.48 17.19
CA ARG A 166 24.39 4.18 17.84
C ARG A 166 24.55 2.93 16.97
N ALA A 167 25.02 3.07 15.73
CA ALA A 167 25.40 1.93 14.90
C ALA A 167 26.89 1.55 15.03
N THR A 168 27.74 2.44 15.56
CA THR A 168 29.19 2.22 15.66
C THR A 168 29.65 1.76 17.05
N ARG A 169 28.83 1.89 18.10
CA ARG A 169 29.26 1.56 19.48
C ARG A 169 29.23 0.06 19.84
N ARG A 170 28.55 -0.78 19.07
CA ARG A 170 28.51 -2.25 19.32
C ARG A 170 29.56 -3.06 18.56
N VAL A 171 30.27 -2.45 17.61
CA VAL A 171 31.38 -3.10 16.89
C VAL A 171 32.74 -2.86 17.57
N LEU A 172 32.85 -1.88 18.46
CA LEU A 172 34.12 -1.46 19.08
C LEU A 172 34.33 -1.90 20.54
N LEU A 173 33.42 -2.68 21.13
CA LEU A 173 33.56 -3.17 22.52
C LEU A 173 33.49 -4.70 22.64
N GLY A 174 33.74 -5.43 21.56
CA GLY A 174 33.97 -6.87 21.60
C GLY A 174 35.41 -7.18 22.02
N ARG A 175 35.63 -7.29 23.32
CA ARG A 175 36.69 -8.13 23.90
C ARG A 175 36.06 -9.04 24.93
#